data_AF-A0A540KLB1-F1
#
_entry.id   AF-A0A540KLB1-F1
#
_cell.length_a   1.000
_cell.length_b   1.000
_cell.length_c   1.000
_cell.angle_alpha   90.00
_cell.angle_beta   90.00
_cell.angle_gamma   90.00
#
_symmetry.space_group_name_H-M   'P 1'
#
loop_
_entity.id
_entity.type
_entity.pdbx_description
1 polymer ?
#
loop_
_entity_poly.entity_id
_entity_poly.type
_entity_poly.pdbx_seq_one_letter_code
_entity_poly.pdbx_strand_id
1 'polypeptide(L)'
;MASLVRSATLRALKPLCNVTLNDAVLRRSQTLSVRAFSTTLSPPSKAVVYEQHGPPDRVTRVIELPPVEVKENDVCVKMLAAPINPSDINRIEGVYPVRPQVPAVGGYEGVGEVQSVGSAVKGLSPGDLVIPSPPSFGTWQTYIVKDQSVWHKINKDSPLEYAATVTVNPLTALRMLEDFTTLKKGDAIVQNGATSIVGQCIIQLAQHRGIHNINIIRDRAGSDEVKEKLKNLGADEVFTESQLEVKNVKGLLGGIPEPSLGFNCVGGNAASLVLKFLG
;
A
#
# COMPACT_ATOMS: atom_id res chain seq x y z
N MET A 1 37.44 -11.73 29.76
CA MET A 1 38.90 -11.47 29.66
C MET A 1 39.07 -10.41 28.57
N ALA A 2 39.03 -9.11 28.86
CA ALA A 2 40.00 -8.26 29.56
C ALA A 2 41.32 -8.04 28.77
N SER A 3 41.45 -6.83 28.21
CA SER A 3 42.66 -6.14 27.70
C SER A 3 42.16 -4.74 27.23
N LEU A 4 42.29 -3.56 27.87
CA LEU A 4 43.37 -2.89 28.65
C LEU A 4 44.67 -2.81 27.82
N VAL A 5 45.28 -1.69 27.42
CA VAL A 5 45.43 -0.31 27.94
C VAL A 5 46.03 0.52 26.75
N ARG A 6 45.92 1.84 26.57
CA ARG A 6 46.72 2.90 27.23
C ARG A 6 46.24 4.31 26.84
N SER A 7 46.00 5.07 27.90
CA SER A 7 45.91 6.54 27.98
C SER A 7 47.26 7.19 27.67
N ALA A 8 47.23 8.37 27.04
CA ALA A 8 48.35 9.30 26.96
C ALA A 8 47.94 10.66 27.53
N THR A 9 48.83 11.17 28.37
CA THR A 9 48.63 12.15 29.43
C THR A 9 48.67 13.61 28.94
N LEU A 10 47.92 14.47 29.64
CA LEU A 10 48.05 15.92 29.61
C LEU A 10 49.51 16.38 29.84
N ARG A 11 49.94 17.40 29.10
CA ARG A 11 50.98 18.33 29.53
C ARG A 11 50.44 19.76 29.51
N ALA A 12 50.40 20.36 30.70
CA ALA A 12 50.23 21.78 30.92
C ALA A 12 51.56 22.50 30.68
N LEU A 13 51.53 23.64 30.00
CA LEU A 13 52.57 24.67 30.02
C LEU A 13 51.93 26.05 30.23
N LYS A 14 52.60 26.83 31.07
CA LYS A 14 52.16 28.03 31.79
C LYS A 14 52.10 29.30 30.92
N PRO A 15 51.42 30.36 31.41
CA PRO A 15 51.04 31.55 30.64
C PRO A 15 52.12 32.61 30.67
N LEU A 16 52.16 33.53 29.69
CA LEU A 16 52.78 34.85 29.77
C LEU A 16 52.40 35.66 28.51
N CYS A 17 51.51 36.64 28.63
CA CYS A 17 51.79 38.03 28.24
C CYS A 17 50.54 38.89 28.44
N ASN A 18 50.65 39.90 29.32
CA ASN A 18 49.71 41.00 29.43
C ASN A 18 49.88 41.90 28.21
N VAL A 19 48.80 42.14 27.46
CA VAL A 19 48.74 43.22 26.47
C VAL A 19 47.65 44.19 26.91
N THR A 20 48.09 45.43 27.05
CA THR A 20 47.38 46.64 27.44
C THR A 20 46.18 46.95 26.54
N LEU A 21 45.08 47.33 27.20
CA LEU A 21 43.90 47.94 26.60
C LEU A 21 44.21 49.37 26.15
N ASN A 22 44.07 49.64 24.87
CA ASN A 22 43.48 50.87 24.34
C ASN A 22 43.33 50.70 22.83
N ASP A 23 42.09 50.64 22.35
CA ASP A 23 41.71 51.34 21.12
C ASP A 23 40.19 51.37 20.98
N ALA A 24 39.70 52.58 20.69
CA ALA A 24 38.30 52.89 20.49
C ALA A 24 37.78 52.24 19.20
N VAL A 25 36.77 51.38 19.32
CA VAL A 25 36.01 50.87 18.17
C VAL A 25 34.54 51.27 18.34
N LEU A 26 34.11 52.23 17.53
CA LEU A 26 32.71 52.57 17.30
C LEU A 26 31.93 51.31 16.89
N ARG A 27 30.98 50.93 17.74
CA ARG A 27 30.07 49.80 17.53
C ARG A 27 29.25 50.00 16.26
N ARG A 28 29.55 49.25 15.19
CA ARG A 28 28.54 48.91 14.18
C ARG A 28 27.62 47.86 14.80
N SER A 29 26.39 48.26 15.11
CA SER A 29 25.32 47.32 15.44
C SER A 29 25.03 46.47 14.20
N GLN A 30 25.64 45.29 14.12
CA GLN A 30 25.17 44.24 13.23
C GLN A 30 23.95 43.63 13.91
N THR A 31 22.76 44.06 13.48
CA THR A 31 21.53 43.30 13.71
C THR A 31 21.69 41.94 13.06
N LEU A 32 22.06 40.94 13.86
CA LEU A 32 21.89 39.53 13.51
C LEU A 32 20.40 39.30 13.30
N SER A 33 19.98 39.29 12.03
CA SER A 33 18.68 38.75 11.66
C SER A 33 18.73 37.25 11.93
N VAL A 34 18.28 36.85 13.13
CA VAL A 34 17.94 35.46 13.39
C VAL A 34 16.69 35.19 12.55
N ARG A 35 16.88 34.67 11.33
CA ARG A 35 15.77 34.01 10.62
C ARG A 35 15.40 32.82 11.48
N ALA A 36 14.35 32.96 12.28
CA ALA A 36 13.69 31.82 12.87
C ALA A 36 13.14 30.98 11.71
N PHE A 37 13.79 29.86 11.43
CA PHE A 37 13.21 28.84 10.57
C PHE A 37 11.97 28.33 11.30
N SER A 38 10.79 28.83 10.92
CA SER A 38 9.54 28.25 11.40
C SER A 38 9.42 26.88 10.75
N THR A 39 9.73 25.83 11.51
CA THR A 39 9.51 24.46 11.05
C THR A 39 8.01 24.22 10.99
N THR A 40 7.51 23.77 9.84
CA THR A 40 6.11 23.36 9.72
C THR A 40 6.00 21.96 10.30
N LEU A 41 5.11 21.78 11.28
CA LEU A 41 4.85 20.48 11.89
C LEU A 41 3.50 19.92 11.40
N SER A 42 3.40 18.60 11.28
CA SER A 42 2.11 17.94 11.14
C SER A 42 1.29 18.09 12.43
N PRO A 43 -0.03 17.88 12.39
CA PRO A 43 -0.78 17.59 13.60
C PRO A 43 -0.25 16.30 14.28
N PRO A 44 -0.52 16.10 15.59
CA PRO A 44 -0.34 14.79 16.21
C PRO A 44 -1.19 13.76 15.48
N SER A 45 -0.69 12.52 15.39
CA SER A 45 -1.35 11.45 14.63
C SER A 45 -1.81 10.34 15.56
N LYS A 46 -2.94 9.69 15.24
CA LYS A 46 -3.30 8.39 15.83
C LYS A 46 -2.93 7.30 14.83
N ALA A 47 -2.30 6.23 15.30
CA ALA A 47 -1.82 5.15 14.45
C ALA A 47 -2.10 3.77 15.05
N VAL A 48 -2.38 2.78 14.20
CA VAL A 48 -2.43 1.37 14.58
C VAL A 48 -1.02 0.80 14.44
N VAL A 49 -0.41 0.42 15.57
CA VAL A 49 0.98 -0.07 15.62
C VAL A 49 1.08 -1.50 16.14
N TYR A 50 2.16 -2.17 15.77
CA TYR A 50 2.55 -3.47 16.31
C TYR A 50 4.08 -3.52 16.53
N GLU A 51 4.50 -4.03 17.69
CA GLU A 51 5.92 -4.09 18.11
C GLU A 51 6.55 -5.47 17.88
N GLN A 52 5.71 -6.47 17.62
CA GLN A 52 6.10 -7.84 17.32
C GLN A 52 5.07 -8.45 16.36
N HIS A 53 5.48 -9.53 15.69
CA HIS A 53 4.57 -10.26 14.81
C HIS A 53 3.61 -11.15 15.60
N GLY A 54 2.40 -11.36 15.09
CA GLY A 54 1.42 -12.28 15.66
C GLY A 54 -0.03 -12.00 15.23
N PRO A 55 -1.02 -12.65 15.85
CA PRO A 55 -2.44 -12.44 15.55
C PRO A 55 -2.81 -10.95 15.69
N PRO A 56 -3.40 -10.30 14.66
CA PRO A 56 -3.61 -8.86 14.67
C PRO A 56 -4.42 -8.34 15.86
N ASP A 57 -5.40 -9.10 16.33
CA ASP A 57 -6.24 -8.79 17.50
C ASP A 57 -5.45 -8.75 18.82
N ARG A 58 -4.26 -9.35 18.85
CA ARG A 58 -3.40 -9.44 20.05
C ARG A 58 -2.20 -8.51 20.01
N VAL A 59 -1.64 -8.26 18.82
CA VAL A 59 -0.38 -7.52 18.69
C VAL A 59 -0.56 -6.07 18.24
N THR A 60 -1.74 -5.69 17.77
CA THR A 60 -2.03 -4.32 17.34
C THR A 60 -2.64 -3.49 18.46
N ARG A 61 -2.29 -2.19 18.49
CA ARG A 61 -2.89 -1.21 19.41
C ARG A 61 -2.88 0.18 18.79
N VAL A 62 -3.82 1.02 19.20
CA VAL A 62 -3.84 2.44 18.79
C VAL A 62 -2.93 3.24 19.71
N ILE A 63 -2.08 4.08 19.13
CA ILE A 63 -1.25 5.05 19.87
C ILE A 63 -1.41 6.45 19.32
N GLU A 64 -1.07 7.42 20.15
CA GLU A 64 -0.79 8.78 19.71
C GLU A 64 0.69 8.90 19.34
N LEU A 65 0.94 9.46 18.17
CA LEU A 65 2.25 9.82 17.65
C LEU A 65 2.40 11.33 17.73
N PRO A 66 3.58 11.83 18.14
CA PRO A 66 3.82 13.26 18.18
C PRO A 66 3.80 13.87 16.76
N PRO A 67 3.59 15.18 16.65
CA PRO A 67 3.85 15.94 15.43
C PRO A 67 5.19 15.60 14.79
N VAL A 68 5.20 15.47 13.46
CA VAL A 68 6.40 15.24 12.64
C VAL A 68 6.71 16.50 11.83
N GLU A 69 7.98 16.83 11.69
CA GLU A 69 8.41 17.94 10.83
C GLU A 69 8.12 17.67 9.36
N VAL A 70 7.50 18.64 8.69
CA VAL A 70 7.29 18.67 7.24
C VAL A 70 8.48 19.38 6.61
N LYS A 71 9.43 18.60 6.07
CA LYS A 71 10.63 19.14 5.41
C LYS A 71 10.28 19.76 4.07
N GLU A 72 11.26 20.40 3.44
CA GLU A 72 11.10 21.16 2.20
C GLU A 72 10.42 20.38 1.06
N ASN A 73 10.70 19.07 0.91
CA ASN A 73 10.10 18.21 -0.11
C ASN A 73 8.96 17.32 0.40
N ASP A 74 8.62 17.41 1.69
CA ASP A 74 7.60 16.55 2.28
C ASP A 74 6.19 17.10 2.06
N VAL A 75 5.25 16.18 1.98
CA VAL A 75 3.82 16.45 1.98
C VAL A 75 3.23 15.80 3.22
N CYS A 76 2.50 16.60 4.00
CA CYS A 76 1.66 16.10 5.08
C CYS A 76 0.29 15.77 4.50
N VAL A 77 -0.10 14.51 4.58
CA VAL A 77 -1.39 13.99 4.10
C VAL A 77 -2.22 13.57 5.29
N LYS A 78 -3.47 14.06 5.35
CA LYS A 78 -4.50 13.57 6.26
C LYS A 78 -5.17 12.36 5.61
N MET A 79 -5.01 11.18 6.20
CA MET A 79 -5.64 9.98 5.67
C MET A 79 -7.16 10.05 5.87
N LEU A 80 -7.90 9.76 4.80
CA LEU A 80 -9.36 9.74 4.79
C LEU A 80 -9.90 8.31 4.92
N ALA A 81 -9.30 7.37 4.19
CA ALA A 81 -9.63 5.96 4.26
C ALA A 81 -8.41 5.09 3.92
N ALA A 82 -8.30 3.95 4.59
CA ALA A 82 -7.30 2.92 4.30
C ALA A 82 -7.95 1.54 4.50
N PRO A 83 -7.99 0.68 3.47
CA PRO A 83 -8.59 -0.64 3.59
C PRO A 83 -7.71 -1.59 4.41
N ILE A 84 -8.29 -2.74 4.75
CA ILE A 84 -7.59 -3.87 5.35
C ILE A 84 -7.55 -4.99 4.31
N ASN A 85 -6.39 -5.25 3.75
CA ASN A 85 -6.18 -6.35 2.80
C ASN A 85 -5.63 -7.61 3.51
N PRO A 86 -5.85 -8.81 2.96
CA PRO A 86 -5.21 -10.04 3.48
C PRO A 86 -3.68 -9.93 3.61
N SER A 87 -3.02 -9.17 2.71
CA SER A 87 -1.58 -8.93 2.81
C SER A 87 -1.18 -8.11 4.04
N ASP A 88 -2.04 -7.22 4.52
CA ASP A 88 -1.76 -6.40 5.71
C ASP A 88 -1.79 -7.28 6.96
N ILE A 89 -2.77 -8.17 7.03
CA ILE A 89 -2.88 -9.20 8.06
C ILE A 89 -1.64 -10.10 8.05
N ASN A 90 -1.29 -10.66 6.88
CA ASN A 90 -0.12 -11.53 6.75
C ASN A 90 1.21 -10.84 7.12
N ARG A 91 1.33 -9.53 6.91
CA ARG A 91 2.51 -8.73 7.33
C ARG A 91 2.58 -8.58 8.85
N ILE A 92 1.43 -8.32 9.49
CA ILE A 92 1.33 -8.24 10.95
C ILE A 92 1.65 -9.60 11.57
N GLU A 93 1.13 -10.69 11.01
CA GLU A 93 1.42 -12.06 11.43
C GLU A 93 2.87 -12.49 11.18
N GLY A 94 3.61 -11.77 10.33
CA GLY A 94 5.01 -12.05 10.01
C GLY A 94 5.22 -13.15 8.96
N VAL A 95 4.15 -13.60 8.31
CA VAL A 95 4.20 -14.65 7.27
C VAL A 95 4.35 -14.09 5.85
N TYR A 96 4.13 -12.79 5.65
CA TYR A 96 4.34 -12.15 4.36
C TYR A 96 5.85 -11.92 4.08
N PRO A 97 6.34 -12.17 2.84
CA PRO A 97 7.76 -12.04 2.51
C PRO A 97 8.31 -10.61 2.65
N VAL A 98 7.53 -9.61 2.22
CA VAL A 98 7.91 -8.19 2.26
C VAL A 98 7.19 -7.50 3.42
N ARG A 99 7.94 -7.19 4.49
CA ARG A 99 7.40 -6.64 5.73
C ARG A 99 8.28 -5.51 6.28
N PRO A 100 7.69 -4.50 6.94
CA PRO A 100 8.47 -3.48 7.63
C PRO A 100 9.15 -4.08 8.88
N GLN A 101 10.26 -3.46 9.31
CA GLN A 101 10.84 -3.76 10.61
C GLN A 101 9.89 -3.28 11.72
N VAL A 102 9.74 -4.08 12.78
CA VAL A 102 8.98 -3.68 13.96
C VAL A 102 9.84 -2.82 14.90
N PRO A 103 9.27 -1.83 15.60
CA PRO A 103 7.86 -1.44 15.62
C PRO A 103 7.40 -0.79 14.31
N ALA A 104 6.18 -1.12 13.86
CA ALA A 104 5.63 -0.65 12.59
C ALA A 104 4.18 -0.18 12.72
N VAL A 105 3.76 0.70 11.80
CA VAL A 105 2.37 1.08 11.59
C VAL A 105 1.75 0.14 10.54
N GLY A 106 0.52 -0.31 10.79
CA GLY A 106 -0.22 -1.17 9.85
C GLY A 106 -0.66 -0.46 8.57
N GLY A 107 -1.15 -1.24 7.62
CA GLY A 107 -1.69 -0.74 6.34
C GLY A 107 -0.64 -0.54 5.24
N TYR A 108 -1.13 -0.59 4.00
CA TYR A 108 -0.30 -0.55 2.80
C TYR A 108 -0.84 0.35 1.68
N GLU A 109 -2.15 0.56 1.64
CA GLU A 109 -2.80 1.49 0.71
C GLU A 109 -3.83 2.36 1.41
N GLY A 110 -4.33 3.37 0.70
CA GLY A 110 -5.34 4.27 1.18
C GLY A 110 -5.42 5.53 0.33
N VAL A 111 -6.28 6.44 0.76
CA VAL A 111 -6.48 7.74 0.15
C VAL A 111 -6.47 8.79 1.24
N GLY A 112 -5.86 9.93 0.94
CA GLY A 112 -5.77 11.06 1.85
C GLY A 112 -5.91 12.38 1.13
N GLU A 113 -6.09 13.42 1.91
CA GLU A 113 -6.11 14.81 1.45
C GLU A 113 -4.81 15.49 1.89
N VAL A 114 -4.20 16.26 1.00
CA VAL A 114 -3.02 17.06 1.34
C VAL A 114 -3.41 18.10 2.40
N GLN A 115 -2.77 18.03 3.57
CA GLN A 115 -2.98 18.94 4.69
C GLN A 115 -2.02 20.13 4.63
N SER A 116 -0.74 19.87 4.34
CA SER A 116 0.30 20.89 4.19
C SER A 116 1.45 20.36 3.32
N VAL A 117 2.26 21.27 2.79
CA VAL A 117 3.39 20.95 1.91
C VAL A 117 4.64 21.71 2.33
N GLY A 118 5.80 21.10 2.11
CA GLY A 118 7.08 21.75 2.23
C GLY A 118 7.31 22.82 1.15
N SER A 119 8.25 23.72 1.40
CA SER A 119 8.56 24.89 0.55
C SER A 119 9.05 24.54 -0.86
N ALA A 120 9.56 23.34 -1.09
CA ALA A 120 10.09 22.87 -2.38
C ALA A 120 9.14 21.88 -3.09
N VAL A 121 7.98 21.58 -2.51
CA VAL A 121 6.95 20.73 -3.14
C VAL A 121 6.38 21.43 -4.36
N LYS A 122 6.23 20.68 -5.46
CA LYS A 122 5.65 21.14 -6.72
C LYS A 122 4.49 20.25 -7.13
N GLY A 123 3.43 20.83 -7.65
CA GLY A 123 2.30 20.08 -8.24
C GLY A 123 1.29 19.49 -7.24
N LEU A 124 1.52 19.63 -5.94
CA LEU A 124 0.58 19.29 -4.87
C LEU A 124 0.27 20.53 -4.03
N SER A 125 -0.97 20.66 -3.57
CA SER A 125 -1.43 21.76 -2.74
C SER A 125 -2.42 21.28 -1.69
N PRO A 126 -2.56 21.98 -0.54
CA PRO A 126 -3.58 21.65 0.44
C PRO A 126 -4.98 21.50 -0.18
N GLY A 127 -5.70 20.45 0.20
CA GLY A 127 -7.00 20.07 -0.37
C GLY A 127 -6.94 19.12 -1.56
N ASP A 128 -5.75 18.83 -2.11
CA ASP A 128 -5.61 17.83 -3.17
C ASP A 128 -5.83 16.41 -2.63
N LEU A 129 -6.60 15.61 -3.37
CA LEU A 129 -6.79 14.19 -3.07
C LEU A 129 -5.63 13.36 -3.63
N VAL A 130 -5.02 12.52 -2.80
CA VAL A 130 -3.82 11.75 -3.13
C VAL A 130 -3.90 10.31 -2.65
N ILE A 131 -3.19 9.44 -3.37
CA ILE A 131 -2.95 8.02 -3.00
C ILE A 131 -1.44 7.75 -2.96
N PRO A 132 -0.96 6.81 -2.13
CA PRO A 132 0.43 6.40 -2.16
C PRO A 132 0.72 5.59 -3.44
N SER A 133 1.71 6.03 -4.23
CA SER A 133 2.14 5.34 -5.44
C SER A 133 3.67 5.38 -5.57
N PRO A 134 4.38 4.24 -5.42
CA PRO A 134 3.82 2.92 -5.14
C PRO A 134 3.13 2.86 -3.76
N PRO A 135 2.27 1.84 -3.52
CA PRO A 135 1.73 1.57 -2.19
C PRO A 135 2.83 1.57 -1.12
N SER A 136 2.49 2.00 0.09
CA SER A 136 3.48 2.33 1.11
C SER A 136 3.05 1.86 2.48
N PHE A 137 3.99 1.34 3.28
CA PHE A 137 3.70 0.93 4.64
C PHE A 137 3.22 2.10 5.51
N GLY A 138 2.33 1.76 6.45
CA GLY A 138 1.90 2.63 7.52
C GLY A 138 0.74 3.53 7.14
N THR A 139 -0.23 3.07 6.36
CA THR A 139 -1.40 3.89 6.00
C THR A 139 -2.49 3.92 7.08
N TRP A 140 -2.42 3.05 8.08
CA TRP A 140 -3.36 3.05 9.22
C TRP A 140 -2.97 4.07 10.29
N GLN A 141 -2.89 5.33 9.88
CA GLN A 141 -2.66 6.47 10.75
C GLN A 141 -3.36 7.72 10.21
N THR A 142 -3.68 8.67 11.07
CA THR A 142 -4.45 9.86 10.68
C THR A 142 -3.67 10.86 9.82
N TYR A 143 -2.36 10.97 10.02
CA TYR A 143 -1.48 11.85 9.23
C TYR A 143 -0.21 11.11 8.82
N ILE A 144 0.22 11.33 7.58
CA ILE A 144 1.46 10.79 7.01
C ILE A 144 2.28 11.94 6.48
N VAL A 145 3.57 12.01 6.85
CA VAL A 145 4.52 12.96 6.27
C VAL A 145 5.56 12.17 5.49
N LYS A 146 5.59 12.35 4.17
CA LYS A 146 6.55 11.72 3.25
C LYS A 146 6.86 12.64 2.07
N ASP A 147 7.98 12.38 1.41
CA ASP A 147 8.43 13.08 0.21
C ASP A 147 7.34 13.12 -0.88
N GLN A 148 7.22 14.24 -1.58
CA GLN A 148 6.24 14.46 -2.66
C GLN A 148 6.20 13.35 -3.72
N SER A 149 7.33 12.66 -3.97
CA SER A 149 7.44 11.61 -4.99
C SER A 149 6.61 10.36 -4.72
N VAL A 150 6.17 10.13 -3.49
CA VAL A 150 5.36 8.94 -3.14
C VAL A 150 3.86 9.18 -3.30
N TRP A 151 3.44 10.39 -3.63
CA TRP A 151 2.05 10.79 -3.69
C TRP A 151 1.61 10.98 -5.13
N HIS A 152 0.54 10.29 -5.51
CA HIS A 152 -0.12 10.49 -6.78
C HIS A 152 -1.41 11.28 -6.58
N LYS A 153 -1.51 12.44 -7.21
CA LYS A 153 -2.73 13.25 -7.22
C LYS A 153 -3.80 12.55 -8.05
N ILE A 154 -4.99 12.44 -7.49
CA ILE A 154 -6.17 11.89 -8.17
C ILE A 154 -7.26 12.95 -8.32
N ASN A 155 -8.26 12.66 -9.14
CA ASN A 155 -9.41 13.55 -9.29
C ASN A 155 -10.17 13.64 -7.96
N LYS A 156 -10.48 14.86 -7.52
CA LYS A 156 -11.27 15.14 -6.32
C LYS A 156 -12.67 14.51 -6.33
N ASP A 157 -13.22 14.26 -7.52
CA ASP A 157 -14.56 13.67 -7.69
C ASP A 157 -14.53 12.13 -7.68
N SER A 158 -13.35 11.52 -7.47
CA SER A 158 -13.21 10.07 -7.32
C SER A 158 -13.95 9.59 -6.07
N PRO A 159 -14.82 8.58 -6.16
CA PRO A 159 -15.42 7.98 -4.97
C PRO A 159 -14.33 7.46 -4.02
N LEU A 160 -14.45 7.82 -2.74
CA LEU A 160 -13.40 7.61 -1.75
C LEU A 160 -13.07 6.12 -1.57
N GLU A 161 -14.09 5.27 -1.63
CA GLU A 161 -13.99 3.83 -1.47
C GLU A 161 -13.16 3.19 -2.59
N TYR A 162 -13.30 3.69 -3.82
CA TYR A 162 -12.49 3.25 -4.96
C TYR A 162 -11.07 3.83 -4.87
N ALA A 163 -10.93 5.11 -4.55
CA ALA A 163 -9.63 5.74 -4.37
C ALA A 163 -8.78 5.03 -3.30
N ALA A 164 -9.41 4.60 -2.21
CA ALA A 164 -8.73 3.91 -1.11
C ALA A 164 -8.17 2.52 -1.48
N THR A 165 -8.72 1.88 -2.52
CA THR A 165 -8.46 0.47 -2.85
C THR A 165 -7.77 0.28 -4.21
N VAL A 166 -7.58 1.36 -4.98
CA VAL A 166 -7.14 1.30 -6.38
C VAL A 166 -5.72 0.77 -6.55
N THR A 167 -4.85 1.00 -5.56
CA THR A 167 -3.40 0.78 -5.71
C THR A 167 -2.96 -0.66 -5.51
N VAL A 168 -3.81 -1.51 -4.92
CA VAL A 168 -3.53 -2.94 -4.72
C VAL A 168 -4.41 -3.80 -5.60
N ASN A 169 -5.71 -3.92 -5.31
CA ASN A 169 -6.53 -4.99 -5.92
C ASN A 169 -6.83 -4.75 -7.42
N PRO A 170 -7.29 -3.56 -7.85
CA PRO A 170 -7.50 -3.27 -9.28
C PRO A 170 -6.21 -3.29 -10.09
N LEU A 171 -5.10 -2.72 -9.55
CA LEU A 171 -3.81 -2.80 -10.23
C LEU A 171 -3.29 -4.23 -10.36
N THR A 172 -3.48 -5.08 -9.35
CA THR A 172 -3.12 -6.51 -9.43
C THR A 172 -3.90 -7.21 -10.54
N ALA A 173 -5.23 -7.03 -10.57
CA ALA A 173 -6.07 -7.59 -11.62
C ALA A 173 -5.64 -7.12 -13.03
N LEU A 174 -5.33 -5.83 -13.18
CA LEU A 174 -4.89 -5.24 -14.43
C LEU A 174 -3.56 -5.84 -14.92
N ARG A 175 -2.55 -5.93 -14.04
CA ARG A 175 -1.25 -6.53 -14.37
C ARG A 175 -1.39 -8.01 -14.71
N MET A 176 -2.22 -8.75 -13.97
CA MET A 176 -2.49 -10.17 -14.26
C MET A 176 -3.08 -10.39 -15.66
N LEU A 177 -3.89 -9.45 -16.16
CA LEU A 177 -4.47 -9.50 -17.51
C LEU A 177 -3.54 -9.02 -18.63
N GLU A 178 -2.49 -8.24 -18.32
CA GLU A 178 -1.64 -7.58 -19.32
C GLU A 178 -0.24 -8.18 -19.46
N ASP A 179 0.32 -8.69 -18.37
CA ASP A 179 1.77 -8.90 -18.29
C ASP A 179 2.21 -10.35 -18.59
N PHE A 180 1.27 -11.30 -18.65
CA PHE A 180 1.58 -12.73 -18.78
C PHE A 180 1.39 -13.29 -20.20
N THR A 181 0.32 -12.90 -20.87
CA THR A 181 0.05 -13.25 -22.27
C THR A 181 -0.81 -12.18 -22.92
N THR A 182 -0.72 -12.06 -24.25
CA THR A 182 -1.56 -11.13 -25.00
C THR A 182 -2.95 -11.70 -25.16
N LEU A 183 -3.91 -11.19 -24.39
CA LEU A 183 -5.33 -11.51 -24.53
C LEU A 183 -6.01 -10.57 -25.52
N LYS A 184 -6.82 -11.13 -26.41
CA LYS A 184 -7.61 -10.45 -27.43
C LYS A 184 -9.10 -10.63 -27.15
N LYS A 185 -9.91 -9.77 -27.74
CA LYS A 185 -11.36 -9.95 -27.75
C LYS A 185 -11.72 -11.33 -28.32
N GLY A 186 -12.54 -12.09 -27.60
CA GLY A 186 -12.92 -13.46 -27.94
C GLY A 186 -12.05 -14.54 -27.30
N ASP A 187 -10.90 -14.20 -26.71
CA ASP A 187 -10.13 -15.15 -25.91
C ASP A 187 -10.85 -15.46 -24.58
N ALA A 188 -10.39 -16.49 -23.88
CA ALA A 188 -10.95 -16.90 -22.59
C ALA A 188 -9.90 -16.94 -21.46
N ILE A 189 -10.37 -16.70 -20.24
CA ILE A 189 -9.60 -16.83 -18.99
C ILE A 189 -10.38 -17.66 -17.98
N VAL A 190 -9.65 -18.24 -17.01
CA VAL A 190 -10.24 -18.93 -15.86
C VAL A 190 -9.62 -18.43 -14.56
N GLN A 191 -10.41 -18.30 -13.49
CA GLN A 191 -9.91 -17.94 -12.17
C GLN A 191 -10.59 -18.71 -11.04
N ASN A 192 -9.87 -18.91 -9.93
CA ASN A 192 -10.50 -19.23 -8.64
C ASN A 192 -10.50 -18.02 -7.70
N GLY A 193 -11.25 -18.12 -6.59
CA GLY A 193 -11.36 -17.02 -5.65
C GLY A 193 -12.13 -15.82 -6.21
N ALA A 194 -13.05 -16.05 -7.15
CA ALA A 194 -13.73 -14.99 -7.93
C ALA A 194 -14.58 -14.02 -7.08
N THR A 195 -14.87 -14.36 -5.82
CA THR A 195 -15.55 -13.46 -4.88
C THR A 195 -14.63 -12.44 -4.21
N SER A 196 -13.31 -12.58 -4.36
CA SER A 196 -12.33 -11.59 -3.88
C SER A 196 -12.41 -10.28 -4.67
N ILE A 197 -11.88 -9.19 -4.12
CA ILE A 197 -11.83 -7.89 -4.83
C ILE A 197 -11.02 -8.02 -6.12
N VAL A 198 -9.86 -8.69 -6.08
CA VAL A 198 -9.06 -8.97 -7.29
C VAL A 198 -9.89 -9.75 -8.32
N GLY A 199 -10.59 -10.80 -7.89
CA GLY A 199 -11.40 -11.60 -8.80
C GLY A 199 -12.57 -10.85 -9.42
N GLN A 200 -13.24 -9.98 -8.66
CA GLN A 200 -14.29 -9.09 -9.16
C GLN A 200 -13.74 -8.01 -10.11
N CYS A 201 -12.52 -7.53 -9.89
CA CYS A 201 -11.83 -6.63 -10.84
C CYS A 201 -11.47 -7.36 -12.13
N ILE A 202 -11.00 -8.61 -12.05
CA ILE A 202 -10.72 -9.46 -13.23
C ILE A 202 -11.99 -9.64 -14.07
N ILE A 203 -13.14 -9.96 -13.43
CA ILE A 203 -14.44 -10.10 -14.11
C ILE A 203 -14.78 -8.85 -14.92
N GLN A 204 -14.77 -7.68 -14.26
CA GLN A 204 -15.16 -6.42 -14.90
C GLN A 204 -14.18 -6.00 -16.01
N LEU A 205 -12.88 -6.17 -15.80
CA LEU A 205 -11.86 -5.84 -16.80
C LEU A 205 -11.91 -6.80 -18.01
N ALA A 206 -12.15 -8.10 -17.79
CA ALA A 206 -12.30 -9.08 -18.86
C ALA A 206 -13.55 -8.81 -19.68
N GLN A 207 -14.70 -8.56 -19.02
CA GLN A 207 -15.95 -8.18 -19.67
C GLN A 207 -15.78 -6.92 -20.53
N HIS A 208 -15.12 -5.89 -20.00
CA HIS A 208 -14.86 -4.65 -20.73
C HIS A 208 -13.98 -4.86 -21.98
N ARG A 209 -13.08 -5.85 -21.95
CA ARG A 209 -12.20 -6.21 -23.07
C ARG A 209 -12.83 -7.22 -24.03
N GLY A 210 -14.02 -7.72 -23.73
CA GLY A 210 -14.67 -8.80 -24.49
C GLY A 210 -13.88 -10.12 -24.42
N ILE A 211 -13.25 -10.38 -23.29
CA ILE A 211 -12.59 -11.65 -22.96
C ILE A 211 -13.59 -12.48 -22.15
N HIS A 212 -13.82 -13.72 -22.58
CA HIS A 212 -14.73 -14.63 -21.90
C HIS A 212 -14.13 -15.09 -20.57
N ASN A 213 -14.90 -15.03 -19.48
CA ASN A 213 -14.36 -15.24 -18.14
C ASN A 213 -15.08 -16.35 -17.36
N ILE A 214 -14.29 -17.35 -16.94
CA ILE A 214 -14.73 -18.51 -16.16
C ILE A 214 -14.33 -18.33 -14.69
N ASN A 215 -15.30 -18.38 -13.78
CA ASN A 215 -15.13 -17.96 -12.40
C ASN A 215 -15.47 -19.09 -11.43
N ILE A 216 -14.48 -19.53 -10.66
CA ILE A 216 -14.64 -20.60 -9.68
C ILE A 216 -14.81 -20.00 -8.28
N ILE A 217 -15.87 -20.41 -7.60
CA ILE A 217 -16.19 -20.02 -6.22
C ILE A 217 -16.24 -21.24 -5.30
N ARG A 218 -15.98 -21.02 -4.01
CA ARG A 218 -16.16 -22.06 -2.99
C ARG A 218 -17.64 -22.39 -2.81
N ASP A 219 -17.92 -23.65 -2.51
CA ASP A 219 -19.24 -24.10 -2.09
C ASP A 219 -19.64 -23.46 -0.76
N ARG A 220 -20.84 -22.86 -0.73
CA ARG A 220 -21.45 -22.30 0.48
C ARG A 220 -22.97 -22.18 0.36
N ALA A 221 -23.66 -22.09 1.50
CA ALA A 221 -25.04 -21.64 1.50
C ALA A 221 -25.15 -20.27 0.80
N GLY A 222 -26.15 -20.11 -0.07
CA GLY A 222 -26.32 -18.89 -0.88
C GLY A 222 -25.41 -18.79 -2.10
N SER A 223 -24.81 -19.90 -2.57
CA SER A 223 -23.96 -19.88 -3.79
C SER A 223 -24.70 -19.34 -5.02
N ASP A 224 -26.00 -19.57 -5.16
CA ASP A 224 -26.77 -19.06 -6.29
C ASP A 224 -26.89 -17.53 -6.27
N GLU A 225 -27.17 -16.92 -5.11
CA GLU A 225 -27.18 -15.47 -4.96
C GLU A 225 -25.80 -14.86 -5.29
N VAL A 226 -24.74 -15.54 -4.89
CA VAL A 226 -23.36 -15.13 -5.18
C VAL A 226 -23.05 -15.21 -6.67
N LYS A 227 -23.50 -16.27 -7.35
CA LYS A 227 -23.38 -16.41 -8.81
C LYS A 227 -24.07 -15.25 -9.51
N GLU A 228 -25.30 -14.93 -9.12
CA GLU A 228 -26.04 -13.81 -9.71
C GLU A 228 -25.36 -12.46 -9.45
N LYS A 229 -24.79 -12.24 -8.25
CA LYS A 229 -23.98 -11.04 -7.99
C LYS A 229 -22.76 -10.94 -8.90
N LEU A 230 -22.04 -12.04 -9.14
CA LEU A 230 -20.88 -12.04 -10.04
C LEU A 230 -21.29 -11.86 -11.51
N LYS A 231 -22.41 -12.44 -11.94
CA LYS A 231 -22.97 -12.21 -13.30
C LYS A 231 -23.34 -10.74 -13.51
N ASN A 232 -23.93 -10.08 -12.50
CA ASN A 232 -24.22 -8.64 -12.55
C ASN A 232 -22.94 -7.77 -12.67
N LEU A 233 -21.78 -8.30 -12.28
CA LEU A 233 -20.48 -7.65 -12.50
C LEU A 233 -19.86 -7.96 -13.86
N GLY A 234 -20.48 -8.83 -14.67
CA GLY A 234 -19.98 -9.22 -16.00
C GLY A 234 -19.36 -10.62 -16.08
N ALA A 235 -19.62 -11.49 -15.10
CA ALA A 235 -19.15 -12.87 -15.18
C ALA A 235 -19.91 -13.65 -16.26
N ASP A 236 -19.19 -14.30 -17.18
CA ASP A 236 -19.81 -15.15 -18.20
C ASP A 236 -20.21 -16.49 -17.58
N GLU A 237 -19.25 -17.18 -16.95
CA GLU A 237 -19.47 -18.48 -16.34
C GLU A 237 -19.09 -18.45 -14.85
N VAL A 238 -19.93 -19.05 -14.00
CA VAL A 238 -19.67 -19.16 -12.56
C VAL A 238 -19.96 -20.56 -12.05
N PHE A 239 -18.92 -21.26 -11.63
CA PHE A 239 -18.99 -22.63 -11.11
C PHE A 239 -18.61 -22.67 -9.63
N THR A 240 -19.28 -23.52 -8.85
CA THR A 240 -18.73 -23.93 -7.56
C THR A 240 -17.63 -24.98 -7.76
N GLU A 241 -16.76 -25.17 -6.76
CA GLU A 241 -15.71 -26.19 -6.82
C GLU A 241 -16.31 -27.59 -7.05
N SER A 242 -17.37 -27.95 -6.32
CA SER A 242 -18.08 -29.24 -6.47
C SER A 242 -18.64 -29.48 -7.88
N GLN A 243 -19.08 -28.45 -8.59
CA GLN A 243 -19.56 -28.57 -9.98
C GLN A 243 -18.45 -28.94 -10.96
N LEU A 244 -17.18 -28.74 -10.57
CA LEU A 244 -16.00 -29.04 -11.38
C LEU A 244 -15.28 -30.33 -10.97
N GLU A 245 -15.84 -31.06 -10.00
CA GLU A 245 -15.40 -32.40 -9.60
C GLU A 245 -15.92 -33.49 -10.56
N VAL A 246 -15.86 -33.21 -11.87
CA VAL A 246 -16.25 -34.13 -12.93
C VAL A 246 -15.03 -34.74 -13.62
N LYS A 247 -15.22 -35.91 -14.23
CA LYS A 247 -14.16 -36.60 -15.00
C LYS A 247 -13.70 -35.81 -16.23
N ASN A 248 -14.62 -35.08 -16.88
CA ASN A 248 -14.34 -34.32 -18.08
C ASN A 248 -14.91 -32.89 -17.99
N VAL A 249 -14.11 -31.96 -17.48
CA VAL A 249 -14.46 -30.54 -17.41
C VAL A 249 -14.61 -29.92 -18.81
N LYS A 250 -13.90 -30.43 -19.83
CA LYS A 250 -14.04 -29.94 -21.21
C LYS A 250 -15.44 -30.18 -21.78
N GLY A 251 -16.19 -31.16 -21.25
CA GLY A 251 -17.60 -31.34 -21.59
C GLY A 251 -18.51 -30.20 -21.12
N LEU A 252 -18.10 -29.47 -20.07
CA LEU A 252 -18.78 -28.27 -19.59
C LEU A 252 -18.47 -27.04 -20.46
N LEU A 253 -17.40 -27.09 -21.26
CA LEU A 253 -16.94 -26.00 -22.14
C LEU A 253 -17.64 -25.99 -23.51
N GLY A 254 -18.82 -26.62 -23.65
CA GLY A 254 -19.51 -26.76 -24.93
C GLY A 254 -19.81 -25.41 -25.61
N GLY A 255 -18.90 -24.95 -26.48
CA GLY A 255 -18.98 -23.66 -27.16
C GLY A 255 -18.12 -22.53 -26.57
N ILE A 256 -17.38 -22.78 -25.49
CA ILE A 256 -16.51 -21.81 -24.83
C ILE A 256 -15.08 -21.93 -25.40
N PRO A 257 -14.41 -20.81 -25.76
CA PRO A 257 -13.00 -20.83 -26.16
C PRO A 257 -12.13 -21.43 -25.04
N GLU A 258 -11.12 -22.22 -25.40
CA GLU A 258 -10.19 -22.78 -24.41
C GLU A 258 -9.42 -21.64 -23.71
N PRO A 259 -9.45 -21.54 -22.37
CA PRO A 259 -8.75 -20.48 -21.67
C PRO A 259 -7.24 -20.51 -21.91
N SER A 260 -6.68 -19.38 -22.32
CA SER A 260 -5.24 -19.22 -22.55
C SER A 260 -4.47 -18.76 -21.31
N LEU A 261 -5.19 -18.40 -20.23
CA LEU A 261 -4.61 -17.92 -18.98
C LEU A 261 -5.48 -18.31 -17.78
N GLY A 262 -4.83 -18.76 -16.70
CA GLY A 262 -5.47 -19.16 -15.46
C GLY A 262 -4.94 -18.42 -14.24
N PHE A 263 -5.84 -17.97 -13.36
CA PHE A 263 -5.51 -17.24 -12.15
C PHE A 263 -5.83 -18.06 -10.89
N ASN A 264 -4.87 -18.16 -9.97
CA ASN A 264 -5.00 -18.93 -8.75
C ASN A 264 -4.57 -18.11 -7.52
N CYS A 265 -5.43 -18.06 -6.49
CA CYS A 265 -5.13 -17.46 -5.19
C CYS A 265 -5.41 -18.39 -3.99
N VAL A 266 -5.83 -19.63 -4.23
CA VAL A 266 -6.23 -20.58 -3.17
C VAL A 266 -5.16 -21.66 -2.96
N GLY A 267 -4.55 -22.17 -4.03
CA GLY A 267 -3.59 -23.27 -3.97
C GLY A 267 -4.27 -24.64 -3.78
N GLY A 268 -3.45 -25.68 -3.57
CA GLY A 268 -3.92 -27.05 -3.31
C GLY A 268 -4.85 -27.60 -4.41
N ASN A 269 -5.86 -28.38 -4.01
CA ASN A 269 -6.81 -29.00 -4.93
C ASN A 269 -7.62 -27.98 -5.75
N ALA A 270 -7.91 -26.80 -5.18
CA ALA A 270 -8.62 -25.73 -5.88
C ALA A 270 -7.79 -25.14 -7.04
N ALA A 271 -6.46 -25.16 -6.96
CA ALA A 271 -5.60 -24.78 -8.08
C ALA A 271 -5.68 -25.81 -9.21
N SER A 272 -5.79 -27.10 -8.89
CA SER A 272 -5.96 -28.16 -9.90
C SER A 272 -7.24 -27.98 -10.72
N LEU A 273 -8.31 -27.41 -10.15
CA LEU A 273 -9.53 -27.10 -10.89
C LEU A 273 -9.28 -26.04 -11.98
N VAL A 274 -8.48 -25.02 -11.70
CA VAL A 274 -8.06 -24.02 -12.70
C VAL A 274 -7.26 -24.69 -13.81
N LEU A 275 -6.32 -25.57 -13.45
CA LEU A 275 -5.47 -26.28 -14.41
C LEU A 275 -6.27 -27.18 -15.36
N LYS A 276 -7.41 -27.76 -14.95
CA LYS A 276 -8.25 -28.61 -15.82
C LYS A 276 -8.81 -27.86 -17.05
N PHE A 277 -8.85 -26.52 -16.99
CA PHE A 277 -9.29 -25.68 -18.10
C PHE A 277 -8.15 -25.29 -19.05
N LEU A 278 -6.90 -25.44 -18.61
CA LEU A 278 -5.72 -25.13 -19.42
C LEU A 278 -5.30 -26.41 -20.13
N GLY A 279 -5.06 -26.32 -21.44
CA GLY A 279 -4.70 -27.44 -22.32
C GLY A 279 -3.42 -28.17 -21.94
#